data_AF-A0A928Z1U5-F1
#
_entry.id   AF-A0A928Z1U5-F1
#
_cell.length_a   1.000
_cell.length_b   1.000
_cell.length_c   1.000
_cell.angle_alpha   90.00
_cell.angle_beta   90.00
_cell.angle_gamma   90.00
#
_symmetry.space_group_name_H-M   'P 1'
#
loop_
_entity.id
_entity.type
_entity.pdbx_description
1 polymer ?
#
loop_
_entity_poly.entity_id
_entity_poly.type
_entity_poly.pdbx_seq_one_letter_code
_entity_poly.pdbx_strand_id
1 'polypeptide(L)'
;QDACEEVYDPIELLLDRIEVSANPDPKVQSIIRRLSAVTTAGESGFDDIVRRSLGFFRRREANALGADKWLERRRTALRAAEEQLEDPPVLDWQREIAVRNGVPPRLIERLVEAFDHAPVEKTATEDWINWLLDIVAEHPLDLTIFVRETALESVFGRAYTNTTIPKATAKRILGALKTLVSMWCAGRTLVEIEAWLLAFIRKHEGEVKQRANQSSTAQRARRFAIRIAPDLGFLCGVLGQIAAYKNAEEGGVSLPVVDMLPQMVRVGDHDRHHTALRQMTTNASRVETFGAYVSLRGSFKAGASAEMDVVRDEVTTAMLLQSFTDLDDEE
;
A
#
# COMPACT_ATOMS: atom_id res chain seq x y z
N GLN A 1 6.54 -15.82 41.27
CA GLN A 1 5.33 -16.35 40.62
C GLN A 1 5.62 -16.30 39.14
N ASP A 2 5.94 -17.44 38.54
CA ASP A 2 6.08 -17.54 37.09
C ASP A 2 4.70 -17.30 36.46
N ALA A 3 4.60 -16.30 35.60
CA ALA A 3 3.40 -16.03 34.83
C ALA A 3 3.29 -17.11 33.75
N CYS A 4 2.59 -18.21 34.08
CA CYS A 4 2.09 -19.14 33.07
C CYS A 4 0.99 -18.43 32.27
N GLU A 5 1.37 -17.63 31.27
CA GLU A 5 0.42 -17.07 30.32
C GLU A 5 -0.18 -18.20 29.46
N GLU A 6 -1.49 -18.16 29.26
CA GLU A 6 -2.17 -19.09 28.35
C GLU A 6 -1.67 -18.87 26.93
N VAL A 7 -0.93 -19.84 26.38
CA VAL A 7 -0.47 -19.79 25.00
C VAL A 7 -1.64 -20.14 24.08
N TYR A 8 -2.12 -19.14 23.34
CA TYR A 8 -3.15 -19.27 22.31
C TYR A 8 -2.54 -19.63 20.97
N ASP A 9 -3.24 -20.46 20.20
CA ASP A 9 -2.87 -20.77 18.82
C ASP A 9 -3.45 -19.69 17.87
N PRO A 10 -2.61 -18.89 17.19
CA PRO A 10 -3.10 -17.89 16.26
C PRO A 10 -3.82 -18.50 15.04
N ILE A 11 -3.48 -19.71 14.62
CA ILE A 11 -4.17 -20.38 13.49
C ILE A 11 -5.58 -20.79 13.90
N GLU A 12 -5.75 -21.34 15.09
CA GLU A 12 -7.06 -21.67 15.65
C GLU A 12 -7.97 -20.44 15.71
N LEU A 13 -7.49 -19.31 16.26
CA LEU A 13 -8.27 -18.07 16.34
C LEU A 13 -8.69 -17.52 14.96
N LEU A 14 -7.85 -17.70 13.94
CA LEU A 14 -8.16 -17.31 12.58
C LEU A 14 -9.25 -18.20 11.96
N LEU A 15 -9.13 -19.52 12.15
CA LEU A 15 -10.11 -20.49 11.66
C LEU A 15 -11.47 -20.35 12.36
N ASP A 16 -11.46 -20.02 13.66
CA ASP A 16 -12.65 -19.70 14.44
C ASP A 16 -13.33 -18.45 13.89
N ARG A 17 -12.56 -17.41 13.56
CA ARG A 17 -13.10 -16.20 12.92
C ARG A 17 -13.72 -16.51 11.56
N ILE A 18 -13.11 -17.35 10.74
CA ILE A 18 -13.65 -17.71 9.42
C ILE A 18 -15.00 -18.45 9.57
N GLU A 19 -15.12 -19.35 10.55
CA GLU A 19 -16.37 -20.11 10.78
C GLU A 19 -17.52 -19.22 11.29
N VAL A 20 -17.22 -18.21 12.10
CA VAL A 20 -18.25 -17.36 12.73
C VAL A 20 -18.60 -16.11 11.89
N SER A 21 -17.75 -15.70 10.96
CA SER A 21 -17.94 -14.45 10.23
C SER A 21 -18.90 -14.61 9.04
N ALA A 22 -20.16 -14.19 9.22
CA ALA A 22 -21.14 -14.14 8.14
C ALA A 22 -20.87 -13.03 7.10
N ASN A 23 -20.08 -12.01 7.45
CA ASN A 23 -19.60 -10.97 6.54
C ASN A 23 -18.15 -10.62 6.90
N PRO A 24 -17.16 -11.34 6.35
CA PRO A 24 -15.77 -11.19 6.74
C PRO A 24 -15.22 -9.80 6.35
N ASP A 25 -14.48 -9.18 7.27
CA ASP A 25 -13.75 -7.95 6.98
C ASP A 25 -12.67 -8.19 5.89
N PRO A 26 -12.14 -7.14 5.22
CA PRO A 26 -11.18 -7.31 4.13
C PRO A 26 -9.94 -8.15 4.49
N LYS A 27 -9.51 -8.11 5.77
CA LYS A 27 -8.37 -8.90 6.25
C LYS A 27 -8.75 -10.38 6.38
N VAL A 28 -9.95 -10.70 6.85
CA VAL A 28 -10.44 -12.08 6.89
C VAL A 28 -10.64 -12.61 5.48
N GLN A 29 -11.22 -11.82 4.56
CA GLN A 29 -11.34 -12.20 3.15
C GLN A 29 -9.98 -12.49 2.49
N SER A 30 -8.98 -11.66 2.76
CA SER A 30 -7.59 -11.85 2.33
C SER A 30 -7.02 -13.20 2.78
N ILE A 31 -7.27 -13.57 4.04
CA ILE A 31 -6.82 -14.85 4.61
C ILE A 31 -7.57 -16.04 4.00
N ILE A 32 -8.89 -15.92 3.80
CA ILE A 32 -9.70 -16.95 3.12
C ILE A 32 -9.08 -17.26 1.74
N ARG A 33 -8.85 -16.23 0.91
CA ARG A 33 -8.24 -16.40 -0.42
C ARG A 33 -6.89 -17.09 -0.39
N ARG A 34 -6.02 -16.72 0.56
CA ARG A 34 -4.69 -17.34 0.72
C ARG A 34 -4.77 -18.81 1.15
N LEU A 35 -5.61 -19.12 2.13
CA LEU A 35 -5.77 -20.49 2.60
C LEU A 35 -6.41 -21.38 1.54
N SER A 36 -7.39 -20.86 0.80
CA SER A 36 -8.06 -21.57 -0.29
C SER A 36 -7.16 -21.84 -1.49
N ALA A 37 -6.35 -20.88 -1.94
CA ALA A 37 -5.41 -21.09 -3.05
C ALA A 37 -4.39 -22.20 -2.75
N VAL A 38 -3.97 -22.27 -1.49
CA VAL A 38 -3.07 -23.30 -0.99
C VAL A 38 -3.74 -24.69 -0.96
N THR A 39 -5.08 -24.79 -1.00
CA THR A 39 -5.78 -26.08 -1.18
C THR A 39 -5.91 -26.56 -2.63
N THR A 40 -5.92 -25.65 -3.61
CA THR A 40 -6.21 -25.97 -5.01
C THR A 40 -4.97 -26.37 -5.81
N ALA A 41 -3.78 -25.92 -5.39
CA ALA A 41 -2.51 -26.19 -6.06
C ALA A 41 -1.93 -27.61 -5.86
N GLY A 42 -2.63 -28.52 -5.18
CA GLY A 42 -2.22 -29.93 -5.04
C GLY A 42 -1.01 -30.19 -4.14
N GLU A 43 -0.31 -29.16 -3.66
CA GLU A 43 0.66 -29.29 -2.57
C GLU A 43 -0.07 -29.31 -1.22
N SER A 44 0.51 -29.99 -0.24
CA SER A 44 -0.04 -30.25 1.09
C SER A 44 -0.25 -28.96 1.89
N GLY A 45 -1.27 -28.20 1.55
CA GLY A 45 -1.31 -26.78 1.85
C GLY A 45 -2.04 -26.42 3.14
N PHE A 46 -3.37 -26.42 3.09
CA PHE A 46 -4.19 -26.09 4.27
C PHE A 46 -4.01 -27.12 5.39
N ASP A 47 -4.09 -28.40 5.03
CA ASP A 47 -3.96 -29.49 5.98
C ASP A 47 -2.61 -29.46 6.71
N ASP A 48 -1.50 -29.17 6.03
CA ASP A 48 -0.20 -29.10 6.70
C ASP A 48 -0.08 -27.88 7.62
N ILE A 49 -0.59 -26.72 7.18
CA ILE A 49 -0.62 -25.51 8.01
C ILE A 49 -1.40 -25.80 9.29
N VAL A 50 -2.59 -26.38 9.17
CA VAL A 50 -3.44 -26.68 10.33
C VAL A 50 -2.85 -27.82 11.16
N ARG A 51 -2.31 -28.88 10.57
CA ARG A 51 -1.72 -30.02 11.30
C ARG A 51 -0.47 -29.64 12.09
N ARG A 52 0.24 -28.59 11.68
CA ARG A 52 1.39 -28.01 12.41
C ARG A 52 0.99 -27.00 13.48
N SER A 53 -0.29 -26.65 13.58
CA SER A 53 -0.81 -25.70 14.56
C SER A 53 -0.89 -26.30 15.97
N LEU A 54 -0.71 -25.47 17.00
CA LEU A 54 -0.76 -25.90 18.39
C LEU A 54 -2.16 -26.39 18.79
N GLY A 55 -3.20 -25.78 18.24
CA GLY A 55 -4.60 -26.11 18.44
C GLY A 55 -4.95 -27.49 17.87
N PHE A 56 -4.42 -27.84 16.69
CA PHE A 56 -4.55 -29.20 16.16
C PHE A 56 -3.77 -30.21 17.00
N PHE A 57 -2.53 -29.87 17.39
CA PHE A 57 -1.68 -30.74 18.21
C PHE A 57 -2.37 -31.11 19.54
N ARG A 58 -2.86 -30.11 20.29
CA ARG A 58 -3.58 -30.30 21.56
C ARG A 58 -4.83 -31.19 21.40
N ARG A 59 -5.60 -30.97 20.33
CA ARG A 59 -6.78 -31.80 20.00
C ARG A 59 -6.39 -33.24 19.67
N ARG A 60 -5.31 -33.42 18.92
CA ARG A 60 -4.83 -34.75 18.52
C ARG A 60 -4.32 -35.55 19.72
N GLU A 61 -3.60 -34.91 20.65
CA GLU A 61 -3.17 -35.56 21.90
C GLU A 61 -4.34 -36.01 22.76
N ALA A 62 -5.41 -35.21 22.84
CA ALA A 62 -6.60 -35.56 23.59
C ALA A 62 -7.47 -36.62 22.88
N ASN A 63 -7.67 -36.48 21.57
CA ASN A 63 -8.51 -37.36 20.76
C ASN A 63 -8.21 -37.19 19.26
N ALA A 64 -7.47 -38.13 18.67
CA ALA A 64 -7.12 -38.11 17.24
C ALA A 64 -8.35 -38.05 16.32
N LEU A 65 -9.38 -38.87 16.57
CA LEU A 65 -10.62 -38.85 15.76
C LEU A 65 -11.38 -37.52 15.90
N GLY A 66 -11.30 -36.87 17.07
CA GLY A 66 -11.86 -35.55 17.30
C GLY A 66 -11.11 -34.45 16.53
N ALA A 67 -9.77 -34.55 16.47
CA ALA A 67 -8.92 -33.62 15.74
C ALA A 67 -9.18 -33.68 14.22
N ASP A 68 -9.31 -34.88 13.65
CA ASP A 68 -9.61 -35.04 12.22
C ASP A 68 -11.00 -34.49 11.87
N LYS A 69 -12.01 -34.76 12.70
CA LYS A 69 -13.36 -34.16 12.52
C LYS A 69 -13.33 -32.64 12.61
N TRP A 70 -12.52 -32.09 13.52
CA TRP A 70 -12.34 -30.64 13.63
C TRP A 70 -11.69 -30.06 12.37
N LEU A 71 -10.64 -30.70 11.84
CA LEU A 71 -9.99 -30.29 10.59
C LEU A 71 -10.96 -30.28 9.40
N GLU A 72 -11.77 -31.34 9.23
CA GLU A 72 -12.78 -31.41 8.16
C GLU A 72 -13.86 -30.32 8.27
N ARG A 73 -14.29 -29.99 9.50
CA ARG A 73 -15.21 -28.87 9.72
C ARG A 73 -14.59 -27.54 9.28
N ARG A 74 -13.32 -27.28 9.63
CA ARG A 74 -12.61 -26.06 9.21
C ARG A 74 -12.41 -25.99 7.72
N ARG A 75 -12.12 -27.12 7.06
CA ARG A 75 -12.05 -27.20 5.59
C ARG A 75 -13.39 -26.82 4.96
N THR A 76 -14.49 -27.35 5.50
CA THR A 76 -15.84 -27.09 5.00
C THR A 76 -16.21 -25.62 5.21
N ALA A 77 -15.91 -25.05 6.38
CA ALA A 77 -16.11 -23.64 6.67
C ALA A 77 -15.29 -22.73 5.75
N LEU A 78 -14.03 -23.08 5.46
CA LEU A 78 -13.18 -22.34 4.54
C LEU A 78 -13.76 -22.34 3.11
N ARG A 79 -14.19 -23.49 2.59
CA ARG A 79 -14.83 -23.58 1.26
C ARG A 79 -16.12 -22.77 1.19
N ALA A 80 -16.98 -22.88 2.21
CA ALA A 80 -18.21 -22.11 2.28
C ALA A 80 -17.94 -20.59 2.36
N ALA A 81 -16.89 -20.19 3.08
CA ALA A 81 -16.49 -18.79 3.19
C ALA A 81 -15.89 -18.27 1.87
N GLU A 82 -15.16 -19.10 1.12
CA GLU A 82 -14.66 -18.77 -0.21
C GLU A 82 -15.79 -18.62 -1.23
N GLU A 83 -16.77 -19.52 -1.23
CA GLU A 83 -17.96 -19.44 -2.10
C GLU A 83 -18.81 -18.18 -1.84
N GLN A 84 -18.74 -17.62 -0.62
CA GLN A 84 -19.37 -16.35 -0.27
C GLN A 84 -18.60 -15.13 -0.77
N LEU A 85 -17.33 -15.29 -1.15
CA LEU A 85 -16.58 -14.23 -1.83
C LEU A 85 -17.09 -14.21 -3.28
N GLU A 86 -17.94 -13.23 -3.60
CA GLU A 86 -18.46 -12.97 -4.96
C GLU A 86 -17.34 -12.44 -5.88
N ASP A 87 -16.27 -13.23 -6.04
CA ASP A 87 -15.10 -12.87 -6.85
C ASP A 87 -15.41 -13.13 -8.33
N PRO A 88 -15.08 -12.17 -9.24
CA PRO A 88 -15.31 -12.35 -10.66
C PRO A 88 -14.40 -13.44 -11.26
N PRO A 89 -14.78 -14.05 -12.39
CA PRO A 89 -13.91 -14.96 -13.11
C PRO A 89 -12.73 -14.17 -13.69
N VAL A 90 -11.56 -14.30 -13.07
CA VAL A 90 -10.29 -13.69 -13.52
C VAL A 90 -9.34 -14.72 -14.12
N LEU A 91 -8.35 -14.25 -14.87
CA LEU A 91 -7.26 -15.08 -15.39
C LEU A 91 -6.42 -15.67 -14.24
N ASP A 92 -5.76 -16.81 -14.47
CA ASP A 92 -5.02 -17.52 -13.42
C ASP A 92 -3.90 -16.66 -12.80
N TRP A 93 -3.16 -15.90 -13.62
CA TRP A 93 -2.12 -14.99 -13.12
C TRP A 93 -2.67 -13.83 -12.30
N GLN A 94 -3.86 -13.31 -12.65
CA GLN A 94 -4.54 -12.26 -11.88
C GLN A 94 -4.97 -12.80 -10.53
N ARG A 95 -5.46 -14.05 -10.50
CA ARG A 95 -5.78 -14.78 -9.26
C ARG A 95 -4.53 -14.97 -8.40
N GLU A 96 -3.41 -15.35 -8.99
CA GLU A 96 -2.14 -15.52 -8.28
C GLU A 96 -1.69 -14.22 -7.61
N ILE A 97 -1.71 -13.09 -8.34
CA ILE A 97 -1.40 -11.77 -7.79
C ILE A 97 -2.39 -11.41 -6.66
N ALA A 98 -3.69 -11.63 -6.87
CA ALA A 98 -4.71 -11.34 -5.87
C ALA A 98 -4.46 -12.12 -4.57
N VAL A 99 -4.22 -13.43 -4.66
CA VAL A 99 -3.92 -14.32 -3.53
C VAL A 99 -2.63 -13.90 -2.83
N ARG A 100 -1.54 -13.72 -3.58
CA ARG A 100 -0.22 -13.37 -3.05
C ARG A 100 -0.26 -12.07 -2.25
N ASN A 101 -0.95 -11.06 -2.78
CA ASN A 101 -1.06 -9.76 -2.13
C ASN A 101 -2.23 -9.71 -1.13
N GLY A 102 -3.12 -10.69 -1.16
CA GLY A 102 -4.26 -10.75 -0.26
C GLY A 102 -5.30 -9.67 -0.56
N VAL A 103 -5.51 -9.37 -1.84
CA VAL A 103 -6.45 -8.36 -2.34
C VAL A 103 -7.56 -9.04 -3.16
N PRO A 104 -8.75 -8.42 -3.32
CA PRO A 104 -9.81 -8.97 -4.16
C PRO A 104 -9.39 -9.06 -5.64
N PRO A 105 -9.69 -10.17 -6.35
CA PRO A 105 -9.43 -10.33 -7.79
C PRO A 105 -9.98 -9.20 -8.65
N ARG A 106 -11.16 -8.66 -8.29
CA ARG A 106 -11.77 -7.51 -8.96
C ARG A 106 -10.93 -6.24 -8.93
N LEU A 107 -10.09 -6.05 -7.91
CA LEU A 107 -9.13 -4.94 -7.90
C LEU A 107 -8.02 -5.17 -8.92
N ILE A 108 -7.52 -6.41 -9.03
CA ILE A 108 -6.50 -6.76 -10.02
C ILE A 108 -7.05 -6.56 -11.43
N GLU A 109 -8.22 -7.12 -11.74
CA GLU A 109 -8.89 -6.97 -13.03
C GLU A 109 -8.97 -5.50 -13.48
N ARG A 110 -9.49 -4.61 -12.63
CA ARG A 110 -9.57 -3.17 -12.94
C ARG A 110 -8.22 -2.50 -13.13
N LEU A 111 -7.22 -2.86 -12.33
CA LEU A 111 -5.87 -2.32 -12.51
C LEU A 111 -5.28 -2.77 -13.85
N VAL A 112 -5.57 -4.00 -14.29
CA VAL A 112 -5.14 -4.54 -15.59
C VAL A 112 -5.85 -3.82 -16.74
N GLU A 113 -7.17 -3.63 -16.66
CA GLU A 113 -7.96 -2.90 -17.66
C GLU A 113 -7.50 -1.44 -17.78
N ALA A 114 -7.22 -0.79 -16.65
CA ALA A 114 -6.75 0.58 -16.63
C ALA A 114 -5.30 0.72 -17.12
N PHE A 115 -4.49 -0.34 -17.02
CA PHE A 115 -3.04 -0.30 -17.30
C PHE A 115 -2.71 0.20 -18.72
N ASP A 116 -3.57 -0.07 -19.69
CA ASP A 116 -3.36 0.39 -21.08
C ASP A 116 -3.43 1.93 -21.22
N HIS A 117 -3.99 2.60 -20.22
CA HIS A 117 -4.07 4.05 -20.11
C HIS A 117 -3.14 4.58 -19.00
N ALA A 118 -2.16 3.79 -18.56
CA ALA A 118 -1.20 4.20 -17.55
C ALA A 118 -0.36 5.41 -18.04
N PRO A 119 0.09 6.29 -17.13
CA PRO A 119 0.87 7.47 -17.46
C PRO A 119 2.35 7.11 -17.75
N VAL A 120 2.58 6.23 -18.74
CA VAL A 120 3.90 5.63 -19.03
C VAL A 120 5.01 6.63 -19.36
N GLU A 121 4.65 7.82 -19.85
CA GLU A 121 5.60 8.91 -20.16
C GLU A 121 5.94 9.77 -18.93
N LYS A 122 5.25 9.61 -17.80
CA LYS A 122 5.41 10.44 -16.61
C LYS A 122 6.52 9.90 -15.72
N THR A 123 7.43 10.78 -15.31
CA THR A 123 8.51 10.48 -14.37
C THR A 123 8.14 10.75 -12.92
N ALA A 124 7.17 11.64 -12.67
CA ALA A 124 6.82 12.08 -11.33
C ALA A 124 6.00 11.01 -10.58
N THR A 125 6.40 10.72 -9.34
CA THR A 125 5.70 9.82 -8.42
C THR A 125 4.23 10.20 -8.29
N GLU A 126 3.92 11.49 -8.14
CA GLU A 126 2.55 11.95 -7.91
C GLU A 126 1.61 11.64 -9.08
N ASP A 127 2.10 11.65 -10.32
CA ASP A 127 1.28 11.34 -11.50
C ASP A 127 0.79 9.88 -11.45
N TRP A 128 1.69 8.96 -11.13
CA TRP A 128 1.37 7.53 -11.00
C TRP A 128 0.44 7.25 -9.82
N ILE A 129 0.68 7.86 -8.66
CA ILE A 129 -0.17 7.68 -7.49
C ILE A 129 -1.55 8.29 -7.72
N ASN A 130 -1.63 9.46 -8.36
CA ASN A 130 -2.91 10.10 -8.66
C ASN A 130 -3.74 9.24 -9.61
N TRP A 131 -3.12 8.67 -10.64
CA TRP A 131 -3.75 7.72 -11.55
C TRP A 131 -4.25 6.46 -10.82
N LEU A 132 -3.44 5.84 -9.96
CA LEU A 132 -3.87 4.71 -9.14
C LEU A 132 -5.06 5.06 -8.23
N LEU A 133 -5.02 6.23 -7.60
CA LEU A 133 -6.11 6.70 -6.74
C LEU A 133 -7.38 7.07 -7.53
N ASP A 134 -7.27 7.43 -8.81
CA ASP A 134 -8.42 7.62 -9.70
C ASP A 134 -9.16 6.31 -9.98
N ILE A 135 -8.42 5.23 -10.24
CA ILE A 135 -9.01 3.90 -10.44
C ILE A 135 -9.80 3.48 -9.19
N VAL A 136 -9.22 3.70 -8.00
CA VAL A 136 -9.91 3.41 -6.72
C VAL A 136 -11.13 4.34 -6.51
N ALA A 137 -11.10 5.58 -7.02
CA ALA A 137 -12.20 6.53 -6.85
C ALA A 137 -13.48 6.15 -7.60
N GLU A 138 -13.40 5.23 -8.57
CA GLU A 138 -14.58 4.63 -9.21
C GLU A 138 -15.36 3.73 -8.23
N HIS A 139 -14.64 3.10 -7.30
CA HIS A 139 -15.19 2.27 -6.23
C HIS A 139 -14.61 2.67 -4.86
N PRO A 140 -15.01 3.83 -4.30
CA PRO A 140 -14.32 4.44 -3.17
C PRO A 140 -14.19 3.58 -1.91
N LEU A 141 -15.09 2.60 -1.73
CA LEU A 141 -15.04 1.69 -0.57
C LEU A 141 -13.82 0.76 -0.59
N ASP A 142 -13.20 0.59 -1.76
CA ASP A 142 -11.99 -0.20 -1.93
C ASP A 142 -10.74 0.45 -1.31
N LEU A 143 -10.85 1.70 -0.87
CA LEU A 143 -9.79 2.39 -0.11
C LEU A 143 -9.27 1.52 1.06
N THR A 144 -10.16 0.80 1.74
CA THR A 144 -9.80 -0.03 2.90
C THR A 144 -9.12 -1.34 2.55
N ILE A 145 -9.04 -1.69 1.26
CA ILE A 145 -8.26 -2.86 0.78
C ILE A 145 -6.77 -2.63 1.00
N PHE A 146 -6.28 -1.41 0.77
CA PHE A 146 -4.85 -1.09 0.84
C PHE A 146 -4.51 -0.12 1.98
N VAL A 147 -5.42 0.76 2.43
CA VAL A 147 -5.20 1.62 3.60
C VAL A 147 -6.02 1.15 4.79
N ARG A 148 -5.36 0.85 5.90
CA ARG A 148 -6.05 0.38 7.11
C ARG A 148 -6.96 1.46 7.68
N GLU A 149 -8.15 1.08 8.13
CA GLU A 149 -9.10 2.01 8.76
C GLU A 149 -8.47 2.77 9.93
N THR A 150 -7.74 2.08 10.80
CA THR A 150 -7.02 2.72 11.92
C THR A 150 -5.96 3.73 11.48
N ALA A 151 -5.38 3.57 10.29
CA ALA A 151 -4.47 4.57 9.71
C ALA A 151 -5.26 5.80 9.25
N LEU A 152 -6.37 5.60 8.53
CA LEU A 152 -7.28 6.66 8.09
C LEU A 152 -7.81 7.47 9.27
N GLU A 153 -8.29 6.81 10.32
CA GLU A 153 -8.73 7.44 11.57
C GLU A 153 -7.62 8.26 12.23
N SER A 154 -6.40 7.72 12.27
CA SER A 154 -5.29 8.38 12.94
C SER A 154 -4.81 9.65 12.24
N VAL A 155 -5.05 9.76 10.93
CA VAL A 155 -4.65 10.89 10.08
C VAL A 155 -5.80 11.89 9.91
N PHE A 156 -6.99 11.42 9.54
CA PHE A 156 -8.15 12.25 9.21
C PHE A 156 -9.13 12.44 10.38
N GLY A 157 -9.03 11.61 11.43
CA GLY A 157 -9.89 11.70 12.61
C GLY A 157 -11.37 11.72 12.25
N ARG A 158 -12.09 12.71 12.80
CA ARG A 158 -13.54 12.87 12.58
C ARG A 158 -13.93 13.17 11.14
N ALA A 159 -13.03 13.68 10.30
CA ALA A 159 -13.33 13.85 8.88
C ALA A 159 -13.52 12.51 8.15
N TYR A 160 -13.02 11.42 8.73
CA TYR A 160 -13.24 10.04 8.28
C TYR A 160 -14.31 9.33 9.11
N THR A 161 -14.23 9.38 10.46
CA THR A 161 -15.12 8.60 11.33
C THR A 161 -16.53 9.15 11.46
N ASN A 162 -16.73 10.47 11.35
CA ASN A 162 -18.05 11.08 11.45
C ASN A 162 -18.77 11.03 10.09
N THR A 163 -19.00 9.82 9.58
CA THR A 163 -19.55 9.58 8.25
C THR A 163 -20.99 9.07 8.32
N THR A 164 -21.90 9.78 7.65
CA THR A 164 -23.27 9.31 7.38
C THR A 164 -23.42 8.73 5.96
N ILE A 165 -22.47 9.03 5.07
CA ILE A 165 -22.46 8.60 3.67
C ILE A 165 -21.06 8.03 3.34
N PRO A 166 -20.79 6.74 3.63
CA PRO A 166 -19.46 6.14 3.52
C PRO A 166 -18.79 6.33 2.15
N LYS A 167 -19.51 6.11 1.05
CA LYS A 167 -18.97 6.26 -0.32
C LYS A 167 -18.51 7.69 -0.61
N ALA A 168 -19.26 8.70 -0.16
CA ALA A 168 -18.91 10.10 -0.36
C ALA A 168 -17.72 10.52 0.51
N THR A 169 -17.65 10.01 1.74
CA THR A 169 -16.50 10.22 2.63
C THR A 169 -15.25 9.58 2.04
N ALA A 170 -15.30 8.33 1.59
CA ALA A 170 -14.16 7.66 0.99
C ALA A 170 -13.65 8.38 -0.27
N LYS A 171 -14.55 8.85 -1.16
CA LYS A 171 -14.16 9.66 -2.33
C LYS A 171 -13.47 10.96 -1.94
N ARG A 172 -13.95 11.62 -0.88
CA ARG A 172 -13.32 12.83 -0.33
C ARG A 172 -11.94 12.56 0.24
N ILE A 173 -11.77 11.44 0.95
CA ILE A 173 -10.48 11.00 1.49
C ILE A 173 -9.52 10.66 0.36
N LEU A 174 -9.94 9.97 -0.70
CA LEU A 174 -9.11 9.73 -1.88
C LEU A 174 -8.61 11.04 -2.50
N GLY A 175 -9.47 12.05 -2.64
CA GLY A 175 -9.05 13.39 -3.08
C GLY A 175 -8.04 14.06 -2.12
N ALA A 176 -8.20 13.85 -0.81
CA ALA A 176 -7.25 14.34 0.18
C ALA A 176 -5.89 13.62 0.08
N LEU A 177 -5.89 12.30 -0.14
CA LEU A 177 -4.68 11.51 -0.33
C LEU A 177 -3.87 11.99 -1.52
N LYS A 178 -4.51 12.31 -2.65
CA LYS A 178 -3.82 12.92 -3.81
C LYS A 178 -3.09 14.21 -3.44
N THR A 179 -3.76 15.08 -2.68
CA THR A 179 -3.15 16.34 -2.22
C THR A 179 -1.97 16.08 -1.27
N LEU A 180 -2.12 15.13 -0.34
CA LEU A 180 -1.05 14.76 0.59
C LEU A 180 0.16 14.16 -0.12
N VAL A 181 -0.05 13.29 -1.12
CA VAL A 181 1.02 12.70 -1.93
C VAL A 181 1.77 13.79 -2.70
N SER A 182 1.04 14.75 -3.29
CA SER A 182 1.67 15.88 -3.98
C SER A 182 2.54 16.71 -3.03
N MET A 183 2.01 17.11 -1.86
CA MET A 183 2.79 17.82 -0.84
C MET A 183 4.01 17.02 -0.36
N TRP A 184 3.83 15.72 -0.18
CA TRP A 184 4.87 14.80 0.27
C TRP A 184 5.98 14.60 -0.75
N CYS A 185 5.66 14.48 -2.04
CA CYS A 185 6.66 14.33 -3.09
C CYS A 185 7.29 15.68 -3.49
N ALA A 186 6.60 16.80 -3.24
CA ALA A 186 7.09 18.16 -3.53
C ALA A 186 7.87 18.81 -2.38
N GLY A 187 8.48 18.01 -1.49
CA GLY A 187 9.34 18.54 -0.43
C GLY A 187 8.65 19.40 0.65
N ARG A 188 7.31 19.45 0.74
CA ARG A 188 6.63 20.24 1.79
C ARG A 188 6.93 19.70 3.18
N THR A 189 7.21 20.57 4.15
CA THR A 189 7.49 20.18 5.54
C THR A 189 6.30 19.47 6.20
N LEU A 190 6.57 18.68 7.24
CA LEU A 190 5.50 18.05 8.03
C LEU A 190 4.58 19.09 8.69
N VAL A 191 5.10 20.28 9.00
CA VAL A 191 4.32 21.38 9.59
C VAL A 191 3.32 21.94 8.57
N GLU A 192 3.74 22.14 7.31
CA GLU A 192 2.85 22.56 6.23
C GLU A 192 1.76 21.50 5.94
N ILE A 193 2.14 20.22 5.87
CA ILE A 193 1.19 19.11 5.69
C ILE A 193 0.20 19.04 6.86
N GLU A 194 0.68 19.22 8.10
CA GLU A 194 -0.17 19.24 9.29
C GLU A 194 -1.18 20.39 9.26
N ALA A 195 -0.74 21.59 8.86
CA ALA A 195 -1.59 22.76 8.75
C ALA A 195 -2.70 22.52 7.71
N TRP A 196 -2.36 21.95 6.56
CA TRP A 196 -3.33 21.58 5.52
C TRP A 196 -4.31 20.52 6.03
N LEU A 197 -3.81 19.45 6.66
CA LEU A 197 -4.65 18.40 7.26
C LEU A 197 -5.61 18.97 8.30
N LEU A 198 -5.15 19.87 9.17
CA LEU A 198 -6.00 20.50 10.17
C LEU A 198 -7.13 21.31 9.53
N ALA A 199 -6.84 22.07 8.48
CA ALA A 199 -7.84 22.82 7.74
C ALA A 199 -8.86 21.89 7.06
N PHE A 200 -8.38 20.82 6.42
CA PHE A 200 -9.22 19.78 5.83
C PHE A 200 -10.15 19.13 6.86
N ILE A 201 -9.62 18.74 8.02
CA ILE A 201 -10.40 18.09 9.07
C ILE A 201 -11.47 19.02 9.61
N ARG A 202 -11.13 20.28 9.92
CA ARG A 202 -12.09 21.28 10.42
C ARG A 202 -13.22 21.55 9.43
N LYS A 203 -12.96 21.47 8.13
CA LYS A 203 -13.97 21.61 7.08
C LYS A 203 -14.93 20.41 7.02
N HIS A 204 -14.51 19.24 7.50
CA HIS A 204 -15.19 17.97 7.24
C HIS A 204 -15.54 17.15 8.50
N GLU A 205 -15.24 17.64 9.70
CA GLU A 205 -15.55 16.96 10.97
C GLU A 205 -17.01 17.08 11.42
N GLY A 206 -17.83 17.85 10.69
CA GLY A 206 -19.23 18.10 10.99
C GLY A 206 -19.44 19.12 12.12
N GLU A 207 -20.66 19.19 12.63
CA GLU A 207 -20.97 20.01 13.80
C GLU A 207 -20.45 19.35 15.07
N VAL A 208 -19.38 19.90 15.64
CA VAL A 208 -18.74 19.37 16.86
C VAL A 208 -18.62 20.46 17.91
N LYS A 209 -18.82 20.09 19.18
CA LYS A 209 -18.66 21.01 20.34
C LYS A 209 -17.24 21.58 20.43
N GLN A 210 -16.24 20.78 20.07
CA GLN A 210 -14.84 21.19 20.05
C GLN A 210 -14.18 20.77 18.74
N ARG A 211 -13.71 21.76 17.98
CA ARG A 211 -13.02 21.55 16.70
C ARG A 211 -11.67 20.85 16.88
N ALA A 212 -11.17 20.25 15.81
CA ALA A 212 -9.84 19.65 15.81
C ALA A 212 -8.78 20.70 16.20
N ASN A 213 -7.88 20.30 17.11
CA ASN A 213 -6.78 21.14 17.59
C ASN A 213 -5.52 20.95 16.76
N GLN A 214 -4.69 21.99 16.73
CA GLN A 214 -3.37 21.93 16.13
C GLN A 214 -2.46 21.04 16.95
N SER A 215 -1.66 20.20 16.28
CA SER A 215 -0.62 19.41 16.92
C SER A 215 0.68 20.23 16.96
N SER A 216 1.29 20.37 18.13
CA SER A 216 2.63 20.98 18.27
C SER A 216 3.74 20.17 17.61
N THR A 217 3.49 18.89 17.32
CA THR A 217 4.49 17.93 16.82
C THR A 217 4.10 17.32 15.48
N ALA A 218 3.17 17.93 14.73
CA ALA A 218 2.73 17.48 13.41
C ALA A 218 2.32 16.00 13.36
N GLN A 219 1.56 15.55 14.36
CA GLN A 219 1.25 14.13 14.56
C GLN A 219 0.48 13.50 13.39
N ARG A 220 -0.44 14.22 12.75
CA ARG A 220 -1.21 13.66 11.62
C ARG A 220 -0.35 13.55 10.38
N ALA A 221 0.47 14.56 10.10
CA ALA A 221 1.43 14.51 9.00
C ALA A 221 2.45 13.36 9.17
N ARG A 222 2.97 13.16 10.39
CA ARG A 222 3.84 12.01 10.70
C ARG A 222 3.15 10.67 10.49
N ARG A 223 1.90 10.55 10.95
CA ARG A 223 1.10 9.32 10.77
C ARG A 223 0.82 9.03 9.30
N PHE A 224 0.58 10.06 8.49
CA PHE A 224 0.48 9.90 7.04
C PHE A 224 1.79 9.28 6.49
N ALA A 225 2.94 9.87 6.81
CA ALA A 225 4.23 9.40 6.31
C ALA A 225 4.59 7.97 6.76
N ILE A 226 4.28 7.59 8.01
CA ILE A 226 4.69 6.27 8.55
C ILE A 226 3.63 5.18 8.40
N ARG A 227 2.36 5.52 8.15
CA ARG A 227 1.26 4.55 8.05
C ARG A 227 0.65 4.50 6.66
N ILE A 228 0.29 5.64 6.09
CA ILE A 228 -0.43 5.69 4.80
C ILE A 228 0.52 5.66 3.60
N ALA A 229 1.66 6.37 3.64
CA ALA A 229 2.60 6.33 2.52
C ALA A 229 3.14 4.91 2.24
N PRO A 230 3.44 4.06 3.25
CA PRO A 230 3.74 2.65 3.02
C PRO A 230 2.57 1.85 2.42
N ASP A 231 1.34 2.11 2.85
CA ASP A 231 0.13 1.48 2.31
C ASP A 231 -0.08 1.85 0.82
N LEU A 232 0.24 3.08 0.42
CA LEU A 232 0.31 3.49 -1.00
C LEU A 232 1.45 2.79 -1.74
N GLY A 233 2.60 2.59 -1.08
CA GLY A 233 3.70 1.82 -1.62
C GLY A 233 3.33 0.36 -1.89
N PHE A 234 2.49 -0.24 -1.05
CA PHE A 234 1.91 -1.56 -1.30
C PHE A 234 1.07 -1.58 -2.58
N LEU A 235 0.19 -0.59 -2.78
CA LEU A 235 -0.60 -0.48 -4.01
C LEU A 235 0.30 -0.36 -5.26
N CYS A 236 1.40 0.40 -5.17
CA CYS A 236 2.40 0.47 -6.24
C CYS A 236 3.09 -0.88 -6.49
N GLY A 237 3.34 -1.66 -5.44
CA GLY A 237 3.94 -2.98 -5.55
C GLY A 237 3.02 -3.99 -6.26
N VAL A 238 1.71 -3.84 -6.10
CA VAL A 238 0.72 -4.61 -6.89
C VAL A 238 0.78 -4.19 -8.36
N LEU A 239 0.85 -2.89 -8.64
CA LEU A 239 1.04 -2.38 -10.01
C LEU A 239 2.31 -2.93 -10.67
N GLY A 240 3.43 -2.97 -9.94
CA GLY A 240 4.69 -3.54 -10.44
C GLY A 240 4.59 -5.01 -10.81
N GLN A 241 3.84 -5.82 -10.05
CA GLN A 241 3.59 -7.23 -10.41
C GLN A 241 2.76 -7.36 -11.70
N ILE A 242 1.77 -6.49 -11.89
CA ILE A 242 0.99 -6.43 -13.12
C ILE A 242 1.88 -6.02 -14.31
N ALA A 243 2.69 -4.98 -14.15
CA ALA A 243 3.61 -4.50 -15.18
C ALA A 243 4.63 -5.57 -15.58
N ALA A 244 5.21 -6.27 -14.59
CA ALA A 244 6.14 -7.36 -14.83
C ALA A 244 5.52 -8.52 -15.61
N TYR A 245 4.27 -8.89 -15.29
CA TYR A 245 3.55 -9.92 -16.04
C TYR A 245 3.29 -9.51 -17.49
N LYS A 246 2.75 -8.30 -17.72
CA LYS A 246 2.48 -7.80 -19.09
C LYS A 246 3.77 -7.67 -19.91
N ASN A 247 4.90 -7.30 -19.28
CA ASN A 247 6.20 -7.29 -19.97
C ASN A 247 6.62 -8.72 -20.39
N ALA A 248 6.57 -9.68 -19.46
CA ALA A 248 7.03 -11.04 -19.72
C ALA A 248 6.19 -11.81 -20.76
N GLU A 249 4.87 -11.68 -20.72
CA GLU A 249 3.95 -12.48 -21.54
C GLU A 249 3.50 -11.76 -22.82
N GLU A 250 3.31 -10.45 -22.77
CA GLU A 250 2.79 -9.65 -23.90
C GLU A 250 3.89 -8.89 -24.65
N GLY A 251 5.17 -9.05 -24.25
CA GLY A 251 6.29 -8.29 -24.81
C GLY A 251 6.18 -6.79 -24.53
N GLY A 252 5.52 -6.43 -23.43
CA GLY A 252 5.30 -5.05 -23.02
C GLY A 252 6.59 -4.27 -22.74
N VAL A 253 6.46 -2.95 -22.62
CA VAL A 253 7.59 -2.06 -22.35
C VAL A 253 8.06 -2.21 -20.90
N SER A 254 9.36 -2.31 -20.68
CA SER A 254 9.95 -2.20 -19.34
C SER A 254 9.65 -0.82 -18.75
N LEU A 255 9.12 -0.78 -17.53
CA LEU A 255 8.79 0.46 -16.83
C LEU A 255 9.58 0.56 -15.52
N PRO A 256 10.89 0.90 -15.57
CA PRO A 256 11.71 1.04 -14.37
C PRO A 256 11.17 2.04 -13.34
N VAL A 257 10.37 3.03 -13.78
CA VAL A 257 9.64 3.93 -12.88
C VAL A 257 8.69 3.17 -11.96
N VAL A 258 7.95 2.20 -12.48
CA VAL A 258 6.94 1.44 -11.72
C VAL A 258 7.61 0.61 -10.62
N ASP A 259 8.76 -0.01 -10.91
CA ASP A 259 9.51 -0.80 -9.94
C ASP A 259 9.99 0.02 -8.74
N MET A 260 10.23 1.31 -8.95
CA MET A 260 10.73 2.24 -7.94
C MET A 260 9.61 2.95 -7.16
N LEU A 261 8.39 3.02 -7.71
CA LEU A 261 7.24 3.68 -7.09
C LEU A 261 7.00 3.29 -5.62
N PRO A 262 7.05 2.00 -5.22
CA PRO A 262 6.82 1.61 -3.83
C PRO A 262 7.76 2.32 -2.85
N GLN A 263 9.03 2.45 -3.25
CA GLN A 263 10.03 3.11 -2.43
C GLN A 263 9.90 4.63 -2.52
N MET A 264 9.69 5.17 -3.73
CA MET A 264 9.57 6.60 -3.99
C MET A 264 8.43 7.24 -3.20
N VAL A 265 7.23 6.65 -3.22
CA VAL A 265 6.09 7.18 -2.45
C VAL A 265 6.30 7.06 -0.94
N ARG A 266 6.93 5.97 -0.49
CA ARG A 266 7.20 5.73 0.94
C ARG A 266 8.10 6.81 1.54
N VAL A 267 9.13 7.22 0.81
CA VAL A 267 10.11 8.20 1.30
C VAL A 267 9.81 9.63 0.83
N GLY A 268 8.92 9.81 -0.14
CA GLY A 268 8.52 11.11 -0.68
C GLY A 268 9.48 11.65 -1.73
N ASP A 269 10.06 10.77 -2.53
CA ASP A 269 10.87 11.16 -3.68
C ASP A 269 9.93 11.65 -4.81
N HIS A 270 10.35 12.70 -5.53
CA HIS A 270 9.54 13.34 -6.57
C HIS A 270 9.52 12.51 -7.84
N ASP A 271 10.69 12.02 -8.24
CA ASP A 271 10.95 11.13 -9.36
C ASP A 271 12.19 10.27 -9.03
N ARG A 272 12.69 9.52 -10.01
CA ARG A 272 13.87 8.66 -9.84
C ARG A 272 15.17 9.44 -9.66
N HIS A 273 15.29 10.64 -10.23
CA HIS A 273 16.46 11.50 -10.01
C HIS A 273 16.50 11.99 -8.56
N HIS A 274 15.36 12.38 -7.98
CA HIS A 274 15.27 12.70 -6.56
C HIS A 274 15.67 11.47 -5.70
N THR A 275 15.26 10.26 -6.06
CA THR A 275 15.72 9.03 -5.37
C THR A 275 17.23 8.84 -5.46
N ALA A 276 17.82 8.96 -6.65
CA ALA A 276 19.26 8.84 -6.83
C ALA A 276 20.01 9.88 -6.00
N LEU A 277 19.58 11.14 -6.04
CA LEU A 277 20.17 12.21 -5.25
C LEU A 277 20.12 11.89 -3.74
N ARG A 278 18.96 11.46 -3.23
CA ARG A 278 18.80 11.05 -1.83
C ARG A 278 19.75 9.93 -1.43
N GLN A 279 19.98 8.96 -2.31
CA GLN A 279 20.90 7.84 -2.06
C GLN A 279 22.37 8.28 -2.03
N MET A 280 22.71 9.36 -2.72
CA MET A 280 24.07 9.90 -2.79
C MET A 280 24.36 10.92 -1.69
N THR A 281 23.34 11.55 -1.12
CA THR A 281 23.47 12.51 0.00
C THR A 281 23.37 11.82 1.36
N THR A 282 24.40 11.93 2.18
CA THR A 282 24.38 11.40 3.56
C THR A 282 23.59 12.32 4.50
N ASN A 283 22.63 11.76 5.25
CA ASN A 283 21.88 12.45 6.32
C ASN A 283 21.00 13.66 5.92
N ALA A 284 20.75 13.89 4.62
CA ALA A 284 19.84 14.94 4.18
C ALA A 284 18.37 14.56 4.47
N SER A 285 17.58 15.53 4.92
CA SER A 285 16.13 15.38 5.04
C SER A 285 15.47 15.39 3.66
N ARG A 286 14.28 14.78 3.53
CA ARG A 286 13.48 14.83 2.28
C ARG A 286 13.30 16.25 1.73
N VAL A 287 13.14 17.23 2.62
CA VAL A 287 12.93 18.64 2.23
C VAL A 287 14.21 19.22 1.61
N GLU A 288 15.36 18.95 2.23
CA GLU A 288 16.67 19.40 1.75
C GLU A 288 17.03 18.73 0.42
N THR A 289 16.85 17.40 0.33
CA THR A 289 17.11 16.67 -0.91
C THR A 289 16.18 17.13 -2.03
N PHE A 290 14.91 17.44 -1.75
CA PHE A 290 14.01 18.02 -2.74
C PHE A 290 14.48 19.39 -3.21
N GLY A 291 14.98 20.23 -2.30
CA GLY A 291 15.58 21.53 -2.64
C GLY A 291 16.75 21.37 -3.61
N ALA A 292 17.68 20.46 -3.32
CA ALA A 292 18.81 20.13 -4.20
C ALA A 292 18.34 19.56 -5.55
N TYR A 293 17.33 18.69 -5.54
CA TYR A 293 16.70 18.18 -6.76
C TYR A 293 16.16 19.31 -7.64
N VAL A 294 15.44 20.28 -7.05
CA VAL A 294 14.89 21.41 -7.80
C VAL A 294 15.99 22.27 -8.44
N SER A 295 17.12 22.47 -7.75
CA SER A 295 18.27 23.19 -8.30
C SER A 295 18.92 22.46 -9.47
N LEU A 296 18.99 21.13 -9.42
CA LEU A 296 19.65 20.29 -10.43
C LEU A 296 18.75 19.84 -11.59
N ARG A 297 17.41 19.97 -11.45
CA ARG A 297 16.44 19.40 -12.40
C ARG A 297 16.64 19.81 -13.86
N GLY A 298 17.22 20.99 -14.11
CA GLY A 298 17.49 21.48 -15.47
C GLY A 298 18.53 20.64 -16.23
N SER A 299 19.33 19.86 -15.50
CA SER A 299 20.38 18.98 -16.04
C SER A 299 19.89 17.56 -16.33
N PHE A 300 18.68 17.20 -15.89
CA PHE A 300 18.13 15.85 -16.03
C PHE A 300 17.38 15.70 -17.36
N LYS A 301 17.63 14.59 -18.07
CA LYS A 301 17.05 14.31 -19.39
C LYS A 301 16.42 12.91 -19.48
N ALA A 302 16.79 11.99 -18.61
CA ALA A 302 16.28 10.63 -18.60
C ALA A 302 14.75 10.60 -18.40
N GLY A 303 14.03 10.01 -19.35
CA GLY A 303 12.58 9.84 -19.32
C GLY A 303 12.13 8.67 -18.42
N ALA A 304 10.84 8.35 -18.40
CA ALA A 304 10.25 7.34 -17.52
C ALA A 304 10.76 5.90 -17.75
N SER A 305 11.15 5.57 -18.98
CA SER A 305 11.66 4.25 -19.38
C SER A 305 13.18 4.09 -19.26
N ALA A 306 13.92 5.17 -18.98
CA ALA A 306 15.38 5.10 -18.89
C ALA A 306 15.80 4.16 -17.74
N GLU A 307 16.89 3.41 -17.92
CA GLU A 307 17.44 2.56 -16.84
C GLU A 307 17.96 3.40 -15.67
N MET A 308 17.98 2.82 -14.46
CA MET A 308 18.38 3.54 -13.26
C MET A 308 19.84 4.00 -13.28
N ASP A 309 20.72 3.30 -14.00
CA ASP A 309 22.13 3.68 -14.13
C ASP A 309 22.28 4.98 -14.92
N VAL A 310 21.48 5.17 -15.98
CA VAL A 310 21.44 6.45 -16.72
C VAL A 310 20.98 7.59 -15.81
N VAL A 311 19.97 7.35 -14.99
CA VAL A 311 19.48 8.35 -14.00
C VAL A 311 20.58 8.71 -12.99
N ARG A 312 21.32 7.72 -12.48
CA ARG A 312 22.43 7.95 -11.54
C ARG A 312 23.58 8.71 -12.18
N ASP A 313 23.92 8.41 -13.42
CA ASP A 313 24.97 9.11 -14.17
C ASP A 313 24.63 10.59 -14.39
N GLU A 314 23.37 10.89 -14.72
CA GLU A 314 22.88 12.28 -14.83
C GLU A 314 22.97 13.02 -13.50
N VAL A 315 22.53 12.40 -12.40
CA VAL A 315 22.62 13.01 -11.06
C VAL A 315 24.08 13.24 -10.66
N THR A 316 24.95 12.25 -10.87
CA THR A 316 26.39 12.37 -10.58
C THR A 316 27.02 13.52 -11.36
N THR A 317 26.73 13.58 -12.66
CA THR A 317 27.25 14.65 -13.54
C THR A 317 26.74 16.02 -13.11
N ALA A 318 25.46 16.14 -12.76
CA ALA A 318 24.87 17.39 -12.31
C ALA A 318 25.47 17.87 -10.98
N MET A 319 25.69 16.96 -10.03
CA MET A 319 26.34 17.28 -8.75
C MET A 319 27.81 17.72 -8.94
N LEU A 320 28.55 17.06 -9.83
CA LEU A 320 29.94 17.45 -10.15
C LEU A 320 29.99 18.85 -10.76
N LEU A 321 29.13 19.16 -11.71
CA LEU A 321 29.08 20.49 -12.33
C LEU A 321 28.75 21.59 -11.31
N GLN A 322 27.80 21.32 -10.40
CA GLN A 322 27.47 22.27 -9.33
C GLN A 322 28.67 22.54 -8.41
N SER A 323 29.46 21.50 -8.09
CA SER A 323 30.65 21.69 -7.25
C SER A 323 31.73 22.56 -7.88
N PHE A 324 31.80 22.64 -9.22
CA PHE A 324 32.72 23.56 -9.91
C PHE A 324 32.19 25.00 -9.91
N THR A 325 30.89 25.20 -10.11
CA THR A 325 30.30 26.55 -10.07
C THR A 325 30.36 27.17 -8.68
N ASP A 326 30.20 26.35 -7.63
CA ASP A 326 30.28 26.83 -6.24
C ASP A 326 31.72 27.28 -5.87
N LEU A 327 32.76 26.77 -6.55
CA LEU A 327 34.15 27.18 -6.35
C LEU A 327 34.48 28.52 -7.03
N ASP A 328 33.89 28.78 -8.20
CA ASP A 328 34.12 30.02 -8.96
C ASP A 328 33.40 31.23 -8.30
N ASP A 329 32.35 30.99 -7.50
CA ASP A 329 31.61 32.03 -6.77
C ASP A 329 32.26 32.41 -5.40
N GLU A 330 33.28 31.68 -4.94
CA GLU A 330 34.02 31.93 -3.68
C GLU A 330 35.35 32.71 -3.87
N GLU A 331 35.73 33.10 -5.09
CA GLU A 331 36.89 34.00 -5.40
C GLU A 331 36.52 35.48 -5.55
#